data_AF-A0A2A2G9I3-F1
#
_entry.id   AF-A0A2A2G9I3-F1
#
_cell.length_a   1.000
_cell.length_b   1.000
_cell.length_c   1.000
_cell.angle_alpha   90.00
_cell.angle_beta   90.00
_cell.angle_gamma   90.00
#
_symmetry.space_group_name_H-M   'P 1'
#
loop_
_entity.id
_entity.type
_entity.pdbx_description
1 polymer ?
#
loop_
_entity_poly.entity_id
_entity_poly.type
_entity_poly.pdbx_seq_one_letter_code
_entity_poly.pdbx_strand_id
1 'polypeptide(L)'
;MKKVIGIGGIFFKSENPTKLAAWYKKHLGLPIDESYGGYTFDWKDDDLRALIKVLKSEGIQISGKIEDTEFGLFGWIIDPEGNKVELWEPVKE
;
A
#
# COMPACT_ATOMS: atom_id res chain seq x y z
N MET A 1 -15.53 -3.57 -18.73
CA MET A 1 -15.34 -2.88 -17.44
C MET A 1 -14.03 -3.34 -16.83
N LYS A 2 -13.10 -2.42 -16.54
CA LYS A 2 -11.93 -2.75 -15.73
C LYS A 2 -12.36 -2.81 -14.25
N LYS A 3 -11.78 -3.75 -13.50
CA LYS A 3 -12.06 -3.97 -12.08
C LYS A 3 -10.80 -3.64 -11.28
N VAL A 4 -10.97 -3.27 -10.02
CA VAL A 4 -9.87 -3.21 -9.05
C VAL A 4 -9.31 -4.63 -8.89
N ILE A 5 -8.01 -4.79 -9.14
CA ILE A 5 -7.31 -6.08 -9.06
C ILE A 5 -6.41 -6.21 -7.82
N GLY A 6 -6.33 -5.19 -6.97
CA GLY A 6 -5.54 -5.22 -5.74
C GLY A 6 -5.79 -4.03 -4.81
N ILE A 7 -5.46 -4.19 -3.53
CA ILE A 7 -5.46 -3.15 -2.48
C ILE A 7 -4.02 -3.06 -1.96
N GLY A 8 -3.38 -1.89 -2.12
CA GLY A 8 -1.98 -1.67 -1.75
C GLY A 8 -1.71 -1.58 -0.24
N GLY A 9 -2.71 -1.22 0.55
CA GLY A 9 -2.62 -1.21 2.01
C GLY A 9 -3.90 -0.67 2.65
N ILE A 10 -4.16 -1.09 3.90
CA ILE A 10 -5.25 -0.57 4.74
C ILE A 10 -4.61 -0.14 6.06
N PHE A 11 -4.78 1.13 6.42
CA PHE A 11 -4.18 1.72 7.62
C PHE A 11 -5.24 1.94 8.71
N PHE A 12 -4.98 1.41 9.90
CA PHE A 12 -5.84 1.58 11.07
C PHE A 12 -5.15 2.44 12.13
N LYS A 13 -5.82 3.48 12.62
CA LYS A 13 -5.42 4.12 13.87
C LYS A 13 -5.82 3.22 15.05
N SER A 14 -4.90 2.96 15.97
CA SER A 14 -5.14 2.12 17.14
C SER A 14 -4.53 2.77 18.38
N GLU A 15 -5.28 2.76 19.48
CA GLU A 15 -4.76 3.14 20.81
C GLU A 15 -3.73 2.12 21.34
N ASN A 16 -3.76 0.88 20.84
CA ASN A 16 -2.80 -0.17 21.19
C ASN A 16 -2.38 -0.97 19.95
N PRO A 17 -1.38 -0.49 19.18
CA PRO A 17 -0.98 -1.09 17.91
C PRO A 17 -0.41 -2.50 18.07
N THR A 18 0.35 -2.77 19.14
CA THR A 18 0.92 -4.10 19.41
C THR A 18 -0.16 -5.15 19.63
N LYS A 19 -1.20 -4.82 20.41
CA LYS A 19 -2.33 -5.74 20.64
C LYS A 19 -3.11 -6.00 19.36
N LEU A 20 -3.31 -4.97 18.54
CA LEU A 20 -4.01 -5.10 17.26
C LEU A 20 -3.20 -5.96 16.26
N ALA A 21 -1.90 -5.74 16.16
CA ALA A 21 -0.99 -6.54 15.34
C ALA A 21 -0.99 -8.03 15.75
N ALA A 22 -0.92 -8.31 17.06
CA ALA A 22 -1.01 -9.67 17.57
C ALA A 22 -2.35 -10.34 17.24
N TRP A 23 -3.45 -9.58 17.28
CA TRP A 23 -4.77 -10.07 16.87
C TRP A 23 -4.80 -10.43 15.38
N TYR A 24 -4.29 -9.56 14.51
CA TYR A 24 -4.22 -9.81 13.07
C TYR A 24 -3.36 -11.03 12.72
N LYS A 25 -2.19 -11.16 13.36
CA LYS A 25 -1.34 -12.34 13.22
C LYS A 25 -2.07 -13.61 13.64
N LYS A 26 -2.74 -13.60 14.78
CA LYS A 26 -3.43 -14.77 15.34
C LYS A 26 -4.65 -15.18 14.51
N HIS A 27 -5.45 -14.22 14.06
CA HIS A 27 -6.77 -14.50 13.50
C HIS A 27 -6.81 -14.50 11.98
N LEU A 28 -5.98 -13.69 11.32
CA LEU A 28 -5.94 -13.57 9.87
C LEU A 28 -4.65 -14.10 9.25
N GLY A 29 -3.67 -14.50 10.07
CA GLY A 29 -2.38 -15.00 9.58
C GLY A 29 -1.54 -13.92 8.90
N LEU A 30 -1.78 -12.64 9.21
CA LEU A 30 -1.02 -11.52 8.67
C LEU A 30 0.17 -11.22 9.61
N PRO A 31 1.41 -11.63 9.28
CA PRO A 31 2.57 -11.29 10.09
C PRO A 31 2.87 -9.80 9.93
N ILE A 32 2.36 -9.00 10.85
CA ILE A 32 2.65 -7.57 10.88
C ILE A 32 4.14 -7.39 11.14
N ASP A 33 4.82 -6.69 10.25
CA ASP A 33 6.20 -6.27 10.38
C ASP A 33 6.30 -5.22 11.49
N GLU A 34 7.14 -5.47 12.48
CA GLU A 34 7.29 -4.58 13.64
C GLU A 34 8.11 -3.32 13.34
N SER A 35 8.90 -3.30 12.26
CA SER A 35 9.76 -2.17 11.89
C SER A 35 8.95 -0.99 11.35
N TYR A 36 7.88 -1.25 10.59
CA TYR A 36 6.97 -0.22 10.06
C TYR A 36 5.50 -0.41 10.47
N GLY A 37 5.16 -1.47 11.21
CA GLY A 37 3.84 -1.68 11.80
C GLY A 37 2.75 -2.13 10.82
N GLY A 38 3.13 -2.73 9.69
CA GLY A 38 2.21 -3.10 8.61
C GLY A 38 2.43 -4.50 8.06
N TYR A 39 1.55 -4.95 7.17
CA TYR A 39 1.74 -6.17 6.39
C TYR A 39 1.46 -5.86 4.92
N THR A 40 2.37 -6.29 4.05
CA THR A 40 2.24 -6.13 2.61
C THR A 40 1.77 -7.45 2.01
N PHE A 41 0.73 -7.38 1.18
CA PHE A 41 0.29 -8.51 0.38
C PHE A 41 1.21 -8.73 -0.83
N ASP A 42 1.46 -9.99 -1.18
CA ASP A 42 2.21 -10.33 -2.39
C ASP A 42 1.42 -9.85 -3.63
N TRP A 43 1.99 -8.89 -4.36
CA TRP A 43 1.41 -8.37 -5.59
C TRP A 43 2.04 -9.04 -6.81
N LYS A 44 1.23 -9.30 -7.85
CA LYS A 44 1.65 -10.06 -9.04
C LYS A 44 1.96 -9.23 -10.28
N ASP A 45 1.79 -7.90 -10.22
CA ASP A 45 2.07 -6.99 -11.32
C ASP A 45 3.10 -5.94 -10.89
N ASP A 46 4.14 -5.76 -11.71
CA ASP A 46 5.45 -5.22 -11.32
C ASP A 46 5.83 -3.92 -12.06
N ASP A 47 4.88 -2.98 -12.12
CA ASP A 47 5.14 -1.63 -12.67
C ASP A 47 4.29 -0.53 -11.98
N LEU A 48 4.79 -0.01 -10.86
CA LEU A 48 4.17 1.08 -10.11
C LEU A 48 4.09 2.37 -10.93
N ARG A 49 5.09 2.63 -11.78
CA ARG A 49 5.12 3.84 -12.62
C ARG A 49 4.00 3.81 -13.65
N ALA A 50 3.75 2.67 -14.28
CA ALA A 50 2.63 2.47 -15.19
C ALA A 50 1.29 2.59 -14.45
N LEU A 51 1.16 2.01 -13.24
CA LEU A 51 -0.05 2.15 -12.43
C LEU A 51 -0.35 3.62 -12.14
N ILE A 52 0.61 4.39 -11.63
CA ILE A 52 0.43 5.82 -11.31
C ILE A 52 -0.03 6.62 -12.55
N LYS A 53 0.51 6.30 -13.73
CA LYS A 53 0.09 6.93 -14.99
C LYS A 53 -1.38 6.64 -15.31
N VAL A 54 -1.83 5.39 -15.12
CA VAL A 54 -3.23 4.98 -15.32
C VAL A 54 -4.13 5.69 -14.32
N LEU A 55 -3.82 5.64 -13.02
CA LEU A 55 -4.63 6.26 -11.97
C LEU A 55 -4.79 7.78 -12.21
N LYS A 56 -3.70 8.46 -12.61
CA LYS A 56 -3.75 9.87 -12.99
C LYS A 56 -4.67 10.12 -14.19
N SER A 57 -4.66 9.24 -15.20
CA SER A 57 -5.54 9.36 -16.37
C SER A 57 -7.01 9.11 -16.05
N GLU A 58 -7.30 8.35 -14.99
CA GLU A 58 -8.64 8.09 -14.47
C GLU A 58 -9.14 9.18 -13.52
N GLY A 59 -8.34 10.22 -13.26
CA GLY A 59 -8.70 11.35 -12.41
C GLY A 59 -8.46 11.14 -10.92
N ILE A 60 -7.75 10.07 -10.54
CA ILE A 60 -7.34 9.85 -9.15
C ILE A 60 -6.22 10.83 -8.80
N GLN A 61 -6.34 11.47 -7.63
CA GLN A 61 -5.35 12.44 -7.16
C GLN A 61 -4.08 11.71 -6.68
N ILE A 62 -2.93 12.09 -7.24
CA ILE A 62 -1.62 11.61 -6.80
C ILE A 62 -1.07 12.55 -5.74
N SER A 63 -0.60 11.99 -4.62
CA SER A 63 0.02 12.73 -3.53
C SER A 63 1.55 12.64 -3.65
N GLY A 64 2.18 13.73 -4.12
CA GLY A 64 3.63 13.81 -4.21
C GLY A 64 4.24 13.15 -5.45
N LYS A 65 5.55 12.86 -5.37
CA LYS A 65 6.30 12.16 -6.41
C LYS A 65 6.52 10.71 -5.99
N ILE A 66 6.83 9.86 -6.97
CA ILE A 66 7.34 8.52 -6.66
C ILE A 66 8.71 8.68 -6.00
N GLU A 67 8.90 7.99 -4.88
CA GLU A 67 10.15 7.91 -4.16
C GLU A 67 10.86 6.60 -4.51
N ASP A 68 12.15 6.70 -4.82
CA ASP A 68 13.00 5.58 -5.21
C ASP A 68 14.04 5.38 -4.11
N THR A 69 13.98 4.22 -3.46
CA THR A 69 14.72 3.93 -2.23
C THR A 69 15.37 2.56 -2.30
N GLU A 70 16.27 2.28 -1.36
CA GLU A 70 16.84 0.93 -1.19
C GLU A 70 15.79 -0.14 -0.85
N PHE A 71 14.59 0.26 -0.42
CA PHE A 71 13.47 -0.62 -0.11
C PHE A 71 12.48 -0.78 -1.28
N GLY A 72 12.73 -0.12 -2.42
CA GLY A 72 11.86 -0.14 -3.60
C GLY A 72 11.24 1.22 -3.93
N LEU A 73 10.23 1.20 -4.80
CA LEU A 73 9.51 2.40 -5.23
C LEU A 73 8.26 2.62 -4.37
N PHE A 74 8.05 3.86 -3.91
CA PHE A 74 6.87 4.26 -3.16
C PHE A 74 6.09 5.34 -3.91
N GLY A 75 4.77 5.28 -3.86
CA GLY A 75 3.88 6.30 -4.39
C GLY A 75 2.63 6.42 -3.54
N TRP A 76 1.91 7.54 -3.65
CA TRP A 76 0.71 7.76 -2.86
C TRP A 76 -0.42 8.33 -3.71
N ILE A 77 -1.64 7.88 -3.42
CA ILE A 77 -2.87 8.38 -4.02
C ILE A 77 -3.83 8.84 -2.92
N ILE A 78 -4.77 9.71 -3.29
CA ILE A 78 -5.89 10.09 -2.44
C ILE A 78 -7.16 9.44 -3.01
N ASP A 79 -7.86 8.69 -2.18
CA ASP A 79 -9.13 8.07 -2.54
C ASP A 79 -10.29 9.11 -2.57
N PRO A 80 -11.49 8.74 -3.03
CA PRO A 80 -12.63 9.66 -3.07
C PRO A 80 -13.10 10.18 -1.71
N GLU A 81 -12.73 9.52 -0.61
CA GLU A 81 -13.06 9.92 0.76
C GLU A 81 -11.96 10.80 1.40
N GLY A 82 -10.87 11.06 0.66
CA GLY A 82 -9.75 11.88 1.12
C GLY A 82 -8.67 11.10 1.87
N ASN A 83 -8.75 9.77 1.93
CA ASN A 83 -7.72 8.97 2.59
C ASN A 83 -6.48 8.85 1.71
N LYS A 84 -5.30 8.94 2.33
CA LYS A 84 -4.02 8.70 1.68
C LYS A 84 -3.75 7.20 1.64
N VAL A 85 -3.59 6.65 0.44
CA VAL A 85 -3.22 5.24 0.20
C VAL A 85 -1.78 5.21 -0.33
N GLU A 86 -0.94 4.40 0.30
CA GLU A 86 0.42 4.13 -0.15
C GLU A 86 0.45 2.93 -1.10
N LEU A 87 1.28 3.05 -2.12
CA LEU A 87 1.55 2.04 -3.13
C LEU A 87 3.05 1.75 -3.07
N TRP A 88 3.43 0.48 -3.05
CA TRP A 88 4.82 0.05 -2.95
C TRP A 88 5.12 -1.00 -4.03
N GLU A 89 6.29 -0.87 -4.65
CA GLU A 89 6.92 -1.88 -5.51
C GLU A 89 8.27 -2.27 -4.89
N PRO A 90 8.50 -3.55 -4.54
CA PRO A 90 9.74 -3.99 -3.92
C PRO A 90 10.91 -3.95 -4.92
N VAL A 91 12.14 -3.92 -4.41
CA VAL A 91 13.34 -4.11 -5.23
C VAL A 91 13.28 -5.50 -5.87
N LYS A 92 13.49 -5.58 -7.19
CA LYS A 92 13.58 -6.86 -7.92
C LYS A 92 14.93 -7.51 -7.57
N GLU A 93 14.90 -8.78 -7.13
CA GLU A 93 16.10 -9.62 -6.95
C GLU A 93 16.82 -9.90 -8.27
#